data_AF-A0AAV3XHA8-F1
#
_entry.id   AF-A0AAV3XHA8-F1
#
_cell.length_a   1.000
_cell.length_b   1.000
_cell.length_c   1.000
_cell.angle_alpha   90.00
_cell.angle_beta   90.00
_cell.angle_gamma   90.00
#
_symmetry.space_group_name_H-M   'P 1'
#
loop_
_entity.id
_entity.type
_entity.pdbx_description
1 polymer ?
#
loop_
_entity_poly.entity_id
_entity_poly.type
_entity_poly.pdbx_seq_one_letter_code
_entity_poly.pdbx_strand_id
1 'polypeptide(L)'
;MQLGKTLDECAAKYRKFCKNYRPKPKPESKNHWGSRLLAGMKIKKGKSKKSPGQITFPWAPLDTSDPEINAAAEKFVLANSYNPEVALLQFSRQCQVTES
;
A
#
# COMPACT_ATOMS: atom_id res chain seq x y z
N MET A 1 4.47 -40.11 -18.28
CA MET A 1 4.76 -39.46 -19.58
C MET A 1 6.24 -39.66 -19.88
N GLN A 2 6.61 -40.71 -20.64
CA GLN A 2 8.00 -40.89 -21.08
C GLN A 2 8.21 -40.14 -22.40
N LEU A 3 9.22 -39.26 -22.44
CA LEU A 3 9.52 -38.44 -23.64
C LEU A 3 9.99 -39.31 -24.82
N GLY A 4 10.67 -40.42 -24.58
CA GLY A 4 11.12 -41.38 -25.62
C GLY A 4 11.25 -42.79 -25.07
N LYS A 5 11.44 -43.77 -25.97
CA LYS A 5 11.65 -45.19 -25.58
C LYS A 5 13.12 -45.46 -25.24
N THR A 6 14.03 -44.65 -25.76
CA THR A 6 15.47 -44.66 -25.45
C THR A 6 15.90 -43.31 -24.86
N LEU A 7 17.08 -43.29 -24.21
CA LEU A 7 17.65 -42.05 -23.66
C LEU A 7 17.95 -41.02 -24.75
N ASP A 8 18.43 -41.45 -25.91
CA ASP A 8 18.73 -40.56 -27.03
C ASP A 8 17.48 -39.90 -27.60
N GLU A 9 16.40 -40.67 -27.76
CA GLU A 9 15.10 -40.13 -28.18
C GLU A 9 14.54 -39.12 -27.19
N CYS A 10 14.67 -39.42 -25.89
CA CYS A 10 14.27 -38.53 -24.80
C CYS A 10 15.04 -37.20 -24.89
N ALA A 11 16.37 -37.27 -25.01
CA ALA A 11 17.23 -36.10 -25.12
C ALA A 11 16.93 -35.26 -26.37
N ALA A 12 16.73 -35.90 -27.53
CA ALA A 12 16.41 -35.22 -28.78
C ALA A 12 15.08 -34.45 -28.70
N LYS A 13 14.03 -35.08 -28.12
CA LYS A 13 12.73 -34.44 -27.95
C LYS A 13 12.78 -33.32 -26.91
N TYR A 14 13.53 -33.49 -25.84
CA TYR A 14 13.72 -32.44 -24.84
C TYR A 14 14.44 -31.22 -25.43
N ARG A 15 15.52 -31.42 -26.22
CA ARG A 15 16.20 -30.32 -26.93
C ARG A 15 15.25 -29.56 -27.85
N LYS A 16 14.37 -30.28 -28.58
CA LYS A 16 13.36 -29.66 -29.45
C LYS A 16 12.33 -28.87 -28.65
N PHE A 17 11.92 -29.37 -27.49
CA PHE A 17 11.05 -28.64 -26.56
C PHE A 17 11.71 -27.34 -26.08
N CYS A 18 12.97 -27.40 -25.62
CA CYS A 18 13.68 -26.20 -25.14
C CYS A 18 13.82 -25.12 -26.23
N LYS A 19 14.11 -25.52 -27.48
CA LYS A 19 14.19 -24.59 -28.62
C LYS A 19 12.86 -23.90 -28.93
N ASN A 20 11.75 -24.61 -28.71
CA ASN A 20 10.41 -24.13 -29.02
C ASN A 20 9.69 -23.49 -27.82
N TYR A 21 10.28 -23.58 -26.62
CA TYR A 21 9.67 -23.06 -25.41
C TYR A 21 9.65 -21.53 -25.44
N ARG A 22 8.44 -20.96 -25.42
CA ARG A 22 8.20 -19.53 -25.28
C ARG A 22 7.42 -19.31 -24.00
N PRO A 23 8.03 -18.71 -22.95
CA PRO A 23 7.31 -18.36 -21.73
C PRO A 23 6.13 -17.45 -22.10
N LYS A 24 4.90 -17.89 -21.80
CA LYS A 24 3.75 -17.00 -21.88
C LYS A 24 3.77 -16.13 -20.62
N PRO A 25 3.64 -14.80 -20.75
CA PRO A 25 3.51 -13.95 -19.58
C PRO A 25 2.28 -14.40 -18.78
N LYS A 26 2.42 -14.44 -17.45
CA LYS A 26 1.29 -14.74 -16.57
C LYS A 26 0.23 -13.67 -16.84
N PRO A 27 -1.04 -14.05 -17.10
CA PRO A 27 -2.08 -13.05 -17.24
C PRO A 27 -2.15 -12.21 -15.97
N GLU A 28 -2.07 -10.90 -16.13
CA GLU A 28 -2.20 -9.98 -15.01
C GLU A 28 -3.64 -10.02 -14.50
N SER A 29 -3.82 -10.64 -13.32
CA SER A 29 -5.08 -10.51 -12.59
C SER A 29 -5.11 -9.11 -11.98
N LYS A 30 -5.94 -8.23 -12.55
CA LYS A 30 -6.18 -6.92 -11.96
C LYS A 30 -6.99 -7.12 -10.69
N ASN A 31 -6.34 -6.89 -9.56
CA ASN A 31 -7.01 -6.76 -8.27
C ASN A 31 -7.87 -5.48 -8.32
N HIS A 32 -9.17 -5.62 -8.10
CA HIS A 32 -10.11 -4.49 -8.06
C HIS A 32 -10.39 -4.01 -6.63
N TRP A 33 -9.62 -4.42 -5.62
CA TRP A 33 -9.86 -4.04 -4.23
C TRP A 33 -9.83 -2.54 -4.05
N GLY A 34 -8.79 -1.86 -4.56
CA GLY A 34 -8.67 -0.40 -4.45
C GLY A 34 -9.85 0.30 -5.11
N SER A 35 -10.14 -0.03 -6.36
CA SER A 35 -11.27 0.58 -7.10
C SER A 35 -12.63 0.34 -6.43
N ARG A 36 -12.86 -0.85 -5.86
CA ARG A 36 -14.12 -1.20 -5.19
C ARG A 36 -14.24 -0.55 -3.82
N LEU A 37 -13.15 -0.48 -3.06
CA LEU A 37 -13.12 0.12 -1.74
C LEU A 37 -13.34 1.65 -1.83
N LEU A 38 -12.68 2.29 -2.80
CA LEU A 38 -12.73 3.74 -2.96
C LEU A 38 -14.01 4.24 -3.63
N ALA A 39 -14.62 3.46 -4.53
CA ALA A 39 -15.83 3.87 -5.26
C ALA A 39 -17.03 4.24 -4.35
N GLY A 40 -17.07 3.75 -3.11
CA GLY A 40 -18.12 4.06 -2.13
C GLY A 40 -17.65 4.81 -0.89
N MET A 41 -16.36 5.12 -0.76
CA MET A 41 -15.79 5.74 0.44
C MET A 41 -16.11 7.23 0.47
N LYS A 42 -17.16 7.59 1.21
CA LYS A 42 -17.34 8.98 1.64
C LYS A 42 -16.39 9.22 2.82
N ILE A 43 -15.40 10.09 2.67
CA ILE A 43 -14.53 10.50 3.77
C ILE A 43 -15.40 11.19 4.81
N LYS A 44 -15.82 10.45 5.84
CA LYS A 44 -16.55 11.02 6.98
C LYS A 44 -15.54 11.72 7.86
N LYS A 45 -15.60 13.06 7.92
CA LYS A 45 -14.93 13.84 8.98
C LYS A 45 -15.64 13.55 10.30
N GLY A 46 -15.19 12.54 11.03
CA GLY A 46 -15.74 12.18 12.34
C GLY A 46 -14.81 11.22 13.07
N LYS A 47 -14.83 11.25 14.41
CA LYS A 47 -14.02 10.35 15.24
C LYS A 47 -14.34 8.90 14.87
N SER A 48 -13.34 8.12 14.44
CA SER A 48 -13.50 6.71 14.15
C SER A 48 -13.95 5.98 15.41
N LYS A 49 -15.16 5.41 15.41
CA LYS A 49 -15.61 4.53 16.49
C LYS A 49 -14.75 3.27 16.47
N LYS A 50 -14.17 2.88 17.61
CA LYS A 50 -13.44 1.62 17.74
C LYS A 50 -14.42 0.47 17.52
N SER A 51 -14.12 -0.42 16.58
CA SER A 51 -14.90 -1.64 16.39
C SER A 51 -14.62 -2.62 17.55
N PRO A 52 -15.60 -3.48 17.91
CA PRO A 52 -15.37 -4.53 18.90
C PRO A 52 -14.15 -5.38 18.53
N GLY A 53 -13.20 -5.54 19.45
CA GLY A 53 -11.95 -6.28 19.23
C GLY A 53 -10.74 -5.45 18.77
N GLN A 54 -10.90 -4.16 18.47
CA GLN A 54 -9.77 -3.29 18.14
C GLN A 54 -9.06 -2.81 19.41
N ILE A 55 -7.87 -3.37 19.70
CA ILE A 55 -7.01 -2.90 20.78
C ILE A 55 -6.26 -1.63 20.38
N THR A 56 -5.96 -0.79 21.36
CA THR A 56 -5.11 0.40 21.17
C THR A 56 -3.67 -0.04 21.34
N PHE A 57 -2.79 0.36 20.41
CA PHE A 57 -1.37 0.00 20.53
C PHE A 57 -0.76 0.64 21.79
N PRO A 58 0.20 -0.02 22.46
CA PRO A 58 0.85 0.51 23.66
C PRO A 58 1.56 1.86 23.43
N TRP A 59 2.01 2.13 22.21
CA TRP A 59 2.64 3.39 21.78
C TRP A 59 1.67 4.37 21.11
N ALA A 60 0.36 4.08 21.11
CA ALA A 60 -0.64 5.01 20.59
C ALA A 60 -0.78 6.34 21.36
N PRO A 61 -0.52 6.41 22.68
CA PRO A 61 -0.25 7.69 23.32
C PRO A 61 1.16 8.11 22.89
N LEU A 62 1.30 8.56 21.64
CA LEU A 62 2.45 9.33 21.21
C LEU A 62 2.23 10.76 21.69
N ASP A 63 3.20 11.31 22.41
CA ASP A 63 3.17 12.71 22.77
C ASP A 63 3.35 13.56 21.51
N THR A 64 2.24 14.11 21.01
CA THR A 64 2.25 15.00 19.84
C THR A 64 2.72 16.41 20.17
N SER A 65 3.14 16.66 21.42
CA SER A 65 3.67 17.96 21.85
C SER A 65 5.14 18.15 21.50
N ASP A 66 5.83 17.08 21.11
CA ASP A 66 7.24 17.16 20.71
C ASP A 66 7.39 17.97 19.40
N PRO A 67 8.12 19.11 19.44
CA PRO A 67 8.29 19.98 18.27
C PRO A 67 9.08 19.30 17.15
N GLU A 68 9.99 18.37 17.47
CA GLU A 68 10.78 17.64 16.46
C GLU A 68 9.89 16.69 15.66
N ILE A 69 9.00 15.96 16.34
CA ILE A 69 8.02 15.07 15.71
C ILE A 69 7.10 15.85 14.78
N ASN A 70 6.60 17.01 15.23
CA ASN A 70 5.73 17.86 14.42
C ASN A 70 6.44 18.43 13.19
N ALA A 71 7.68 18.91 13.34
CA ALA A 71 8.48 19.42 12.23
C ALA A 71 8.82 18.32 11.20
N ALA A 72 9.10 17.11 11.66
CA ALA A 72 9.32 15.96 10.78
C ALA A 72 8.03 15.56 10.03
N ALA A 73 6.89 15.55 10.73
CA ALA A 73 5.58 15.25 10.15
C ALA A 73 5.18 16.29 9.10
N GLU A 74 5.41 17.57 9.36
CA GLU A 74 5.14 18.66 8.42
C GLU A 74 5.93 18.47 7.11
N LYS A 75 7.24 18.25 7.20
CA LYS A 75 8.10 17.98 6.02
C LYS A 75 7.59 16.79 5.21
N PHE A 76 7.22 15.70 5.89
CA PHE A 76 6.71 14.50 5.24
C PHE A 76 5.40 14.77 4.51
N VAL A 77 4.45 15.43 5.16
CA VAL A 77 3.14 15.72 4.56
C VAL A 77 3.30 16.66 3.37
N LEU A 78 4.11 17.71 3.49
CA LEU A 78 4.36 18.64 2.39
C LEU A 78 4.96 17.95 1.17
N ALA A 79 5.98 17.10 1.39
CA ALA A 79 6.67 16.39 0.31
C ALA A 79 5.76 15.37 -0.43
N ASN A 80 4.75 14.82 0.24
CA ASN A 80 3.91 13.74 -0.30
C ASN A 80 2.47 14.16 -0.62
N SER A 81 2.08 15.41 -0.29
CA SER A 81 0.73 15.89 -0.56
C SER A 81 0.53 16.22 -2.04
N TYR A 82 -0.70 16.01 -2.52
CA TYR A 82 -1.09 16.39 -3.89
C TYR A 82 -1.15 17.92 -4.06
N ASN A 83 -1.51 18.66 -3.01
CA ASN A 83 -1.46 20.12 -2.97
C ASN A 83 -0.87 20.57 -1.61
N PRO A 84 0.36 21.12 -1.60
CA PRO A 84 1.05 21.50 -0.37
C PRO A 84 0.42 22.70 0.35
N GLU A 85 -0.21 23.63 -0.38
CA GLU A 85 -0.87 24.79 0.22
C GLU A 85 -2.09 24.38 1.05
N VAL A 86 -2.86 23.41 0.56
CA VAL A 86 -4.00 22.85 1.31
C VAL A 86 -3.52 22.07 2.54
N ALA A 87 -2.39 21.38 2.43
CA ALA A 87 -1.81 20.63 3.54
C ALA A 87 -1.29 21.54 4.67
N LEU A 88 -0.69 22.69 4.34
CA LEU A 88 -0.23 23.70 5.30
C LEU A 88 -1.38 24.28 6.15
N LEU A 89 -2.58 24.40 5.57
CA LEU A 89 -3.77 24.86 6.29
C LEU A 89 -4.22 23.90 7.40
N GLN A 90 -3.80 22.63 7.38
CA GLN A 90 -4.11 21.69 8.45
C GLN A 90 -3.24 21.91 9.69
N PHE A 91 -1.95 22.22 9.51
CA PHE A 91 -1.02 22.44 10.61
C PHE A 91 -1.24 23.80 11.31
N SER A 92 -1.62 24.82 10.54
CA SER A 92 -1.92 26.16 11.08
C SER A 92 -3.20 26.22 11.92
N ARG A 93 -4.10 25.22 11.85
CA ARG A 93 -5.28 25.11 12.74
C ARG A 93 -4.96 24.51 14.11
N GLN A 94 -3.83 23.84 14.30
CA GLN A 94 -3.49 23.25 15.60
C GLN A 94 -3.08 24.30 16.65
N CYS A 95 -2.64 25.50 16.25
CA CYS A 95 -2.20 26.55 17.18
C CYS A 95 -3.32 27.33 17.90
N GLN A 96 -4.60 27.13 17.54
CA GLN A 96 -5.70 27.94 18.11
C GLN A 96 -6.50 27.25 19.22
N VAL A 97 -6.11 26.06 19.69
CA VAL A 97 -6.92 25.27 20.65
C VAL A 97 -6.27 25.12 22.04
N THR A 98 -5.17 25.82 22.32
CA THR A 98 -4.50 25.78 23.63
C THR A 98 -4.51 27.13 24.34
N GLU A 99 -5.68 27.74 24.49
CA GLU A 99 -5.93 28.80 25.49
C GLU A 99 -7.39 28.71 25.95
N SER A 100 -7.64 27.99 27.06
CA SER A 100 -8.79 28.13 27.96
C SER A 100 -8.54 27.34 29.24
#